data_AF-A0A8X6F850-F1
#
_entry.id   AF-A0A8X6F850-F1
#
_cell.length_a   1.000
_cell.length_b   1.000
_cell.length_c   1.000
_cell.angle_alpha   90.00
_cell.angle_beta   90.00
_cell.angle_gamma   90.00
#
_symmetry.space_group_name_H-M   'P 1'
#
loop_
_entity.id
_entity.type
_entity.pdbx_description
1 polymer ?
#
loop_
_entity_poly.entity_id
_entity_poly.type
_entity_poly.pdbx_seq_one_letter_code
_entity_poly.pdbx_strand_id
1 'polypeptide(L)'
;MSEEALEARNKDSKYFREHHTRKFNRKQSMEDIIQMLLVSSEPYITSLRKFKRKKKESLPKEVLGMLKAPQVSFSQQESSEPSASDSG
;
A
#
# COMPACT_ATOMS: atom_id res chain seq x y z
N MET A 1 -2.01 -8.32 1.84
CA MET A 1 -3.38 -8.20 1.28
C MET A 1 -4.35 -8.76 2.30
N SER A 2 -5.33 -8.00 2.77
CA SER A 2 -6.36 -8.51 3.69
C SER A 2 -7.56 -9.05 2.91
N GLU A 3 -8.30 -9.99 3.51
CA GLU A 3 -9.56 -10.52 2.95
C GLU A 3 -10.57 -9.40 2.68
N GLU A 4 -10.71 -8.46 3.62
CA GLU A 4 -11.57 -7.28 3.47
C GLU A 4 -11.27 -6.46 2.22
N ALA A 5 -9.99 -6.36 1.82
CA ALA A 5 -9.61 -5.66 0.61
C ALA A 5 -10.11 -6.40 -0.64
N LEU A 6 -10.06 -7.74 -0.63
CA LEU A 6 -10.59 -8.56 -1.73
C LEU A 6 -12.11 -8.49 -1.82
N GLU A 7 -12.80 -8.54 -0.67
CA GLU A 7 -14.26 -8.39 -0.62
C GLU A 7 -14.73 -7.03 -1.14
N ALA A 8 -14.04 -5.96 -0.75
CA ALA A 8 -14.31 -4.61 -1.27
C ALA A 8 -14.15 -4.57 -2.80
N ARG A 9 -13.11 -5.23 -3.34
CA ARG A 9 -12.92 -5.32 -4.80
C ARG A 9 -13.99 -6.15 -5.51
N ASN A 10 -14.49 -7.21 -4.87
CA ASN A 10 -15.61 -7.97 -5.41
C ASN A 10 -16.90 -7.13 -5.46
N LYS A 11 -17.12 -6.28 -4.46
CA LYS A 11 -18.23 -5.32 -4.45
C LYS A 11 -18.11 -4.32 -5.61
N ASP A 12 -16.92 -3.76 -5.83
CA ASP A 12 -16.65 -2.87 -6.97
C ASP A 12 -16.90 -3.58 -8.31
N SER A 13 -16.46 -4.83 -8.45
CA SER A 13 -16.66 -5.62 -9.67
C SER A 13 -18.16 -5.81 -10.00
N LYS A 14 -18.99 -6.11 -9.01
CA LYS A 14 -20.46 -6.19 -9.18
C LYS A 14 -21.04 -4.84 -9.58
N TYR A 15 -20.63 -3.77 -8.91
CA TYR A 15 -21.08 -2.40 -9.21
C TYR A 15 -20.70 -1.95 -10.63
N PHE A 16 -19.45 -2.17 -11.06
CA PHE A 16 -19.02 -1.88 -12.42
C PHE A 16 -19.76 -2.72 -13.43
N ARG A 17 -19.93 -4.02 -13.15
CA ARG A 17 -20.72 -4.91 -14.01
C ARG A 17 -22.13 -4.38 -14.20
N GLU A 18 -22.77 -3.79 -13.19
CA GLU A 18 -24.14 -3.28 -13.28
C GLU A 18 -24.23 -1.96 -14.04
N HIS A 19 -23.33 -1.01 -13.75
CA HIS A 19 -23.48 0.38 -14.17
C HIS A 19 -22.49 0.88 -15.24
N HIS A 20 -21.38 0.17 -15.46
CA HIS A 20 -20.25 0.67 -16.26
C HIS A 20 -19.86 -0.27 -17.42
N THR A 21 -20.75 -1.19 -17.82
CA THR A 21 -20.48 -2.12 -18.92
C THR A 21 -21.51 -2.07 -20.03
N ARG A 22 -21.04 -2.36 -21.23
CA ARG A 22 -21.87 -2.68 -22.39
C ARG A 22 -22.60 -4.02 -22.17
N LYS A 23 -23.93 -4.04 -22.34
CA LYS A 23 -24.80 -5.19 -21.99
C LYS A 23 -25.14 -6.13 -23.13
N PHE A 24 -24.60 -5.90 -24.32
CA PHE A 24 -24.98 -6.66 -25.52
C PHE A 24 -24.10 -7.91 -25.75
N ASN A 25 -22.93 -8.00 -25.12
CA ASN A 25 -22.03 -9.14 -25.25
C ASN A 25 -21.24 -9.37 -23.96
N ARG A 26 -21.14 -10.63 -23.54
CA ARG A 26 -20.34 -11.03 -22.38
C ARG A 26 -18.88 -10.64 -22.51
N LYS A 27 -18.25 -10.82 -23.68
CA LYS A 27 -16.81 -10.52 -23.88
C LYS A 27 -16.54 -9.04 -23.62
N GLN A 28 -17.31 -8.17 -24.26
CA GLN A 28 -17.19 -6.72 -24.06
C GLN A 28 -17.55 -6.30 -22.65
N SER A 29 -18.55 -6.93 -22.03
CA SER A 29 -18.85 -6.66 -20.62
C SER A 29 -17.69 -7.02 -19.69
N MET A 30 -16.96 -8.12 -19.95
CA MET A 30 -15.80 -8.49 -19.13
C MET A 30 -14.62 -7.54 -19.38
N GLU A 31 -14.41 -7.16 -20.63
CA GLU A 31 -13.39 -6.19 -21.01
C GLU A 31 -13.61 -4.85 -20.29
N ASP A 32 -14.85 -4.34 -20.30
CA ASP A 32 -15.22 -3.09 -19.62
C ASP A 32 -14.98 -3.16 -18.11
N ILE A 33 -15.33 -4.29 -17.45
CA ILE A 33 -15.05 -4.48 -16.02
C ILE A 33 -13.55 -4.40 -15.76
N ILE A 34 -12.74 -5.12 -16.54
CA ILE A 34 -11.28 -5.14 -16.34
C ILE A 34 -10.71 -3.74 -16.52
N GLN A 35 -11.11 -3.01 -17.57
CA GLN A 35 -10.67 -1.64 -17.80
C GLN A 35 -11.03 -0.72 -16.61
N MET A 36 -12.25 -0.83 -16.07
CA MET A 36 -12.66 -0.05 -14.89
C MET A 36 -11.90 -0.43 -13.63
N LEU A 37 -11.67 -1.73 -13.42
CA LEU A 37 -10.87 -2.19 -12.30
C LEU A 37 -9.44 -1.63 -12.39
N LEU A 38 -8.81 -1.64 -13.57
CA LEU A 38 -7.46 -1.10 -13.80
C LEU A 38 -7.37 0.40 -13.55
N VAL A 39 -8.28 1.19 -14.15
CA VAL A 39 -8.33 2.65 -13.96
C VAL A 39 -8.56 2.98 -12.48
N SER A 40 -9.45 2.23 -11.82
CA SER A 40 -9.77 2.46 -10.41
C SER A 40 -8.60 2.16 -9.47
N SER A 41 -7.68 1.26 -9.83
CA SER A 41 -6.53 0.87 -9.02
C SER A 41 -5.24 1.62 -9.35
N GLU A 42 -5.20 2.39 -10.43
CA GLU A 42 -3.99 3.05 -10.89
C GLU A 42 -3.54 4.13 -9.87
N PRO A 43 -2.30 4.09 -9.35
CA PRO A 43 -1.85 4.97 -8.27
C PRO A 43 -1.90 6.46 -8.59
N TYR A 44 -1.52 6.85 -9.80
CA TYR A 44 -1.48 8.26 -10.21
C TYR A 44 -2.89 8.87 -10.25
N ILE A 45 -3.82 8.25 -10.97
CA ILE A 45 -5.24 8.58 -11.02
C ILE A 45 -5.87 8.51 -9.63
N THR A 46 -5.47 7.55 -8.79
CA THR A 46 -5.93 7.47 -7.39
C THR A 46 -5.44 8.66 -6.58
N SER A 47 -4.18 9.09 -6.74
CA SER A 47 -3.63 10.24 -6.02
C SER A 47 -4.34 11.56 -6.34
N LEU A 48 -4.85 11.69 -7.57
CA LEU A 48 -5.59 12.87 -8.03
C LEU A 48 -7.07 12.86 -7.61
N ARG A 49 -7.62 11.69 -7.24
CA ARG A 49 -9.02 11.55 -6.84
C ARG A 49 -9.27 12.12 -5.44
N LYS A 50 -10.35 12.88 -5.29
CA LYS A 50 -10.79 13.40 -3.97
C LYS A 50 -11.46 12.28 -3.17
N PHE A 51 -10.74 11.70 -2.21
CA PHE A 51 -11.29 10.71 -1.28
C PHE A 51 -11.70 11.33 0.05
N LYS A 52 -12.84 10.89 0.58
CA LYS A 52 -13.21 11.17 1.98
C LYS A 52 -12.31 10.32 2.88
N ARG A 53 -11.47 10.96 3.70
CA ARG A 53 -10.66 10.25 4.70
C ARG A 53 -11.59 9.68 5.77
N LYS A 54 -11.46 8.37 6.04
CA LYS A 54 -12.11 7.75 7.21
C LYS A 54 -11.45 8.28 8.49
N LYS A 55 -12.25 8.54 9.51
CA LYS A 55 -11.73 8.84 10.85
C LYS A 55 -11.05 7.57 11.37
N LYS A 56 -9.83 7.71 11.88
CA LYS A 56 -9.12 6.61 12.55
C LYS A 56 -9.52 6.64 14.02
N GLU A 57 -9.89 5.48 14.56
CA GLU A 57 -10.04 5.33 16.01
C GLU A 57 -8.68 5.18 16.68
N SER A 58 -8.58 5.55 17.95
CA SER A 58 -7.35 5.43 18.72
C SER A 58 -7.10 3.97 19.08
N LEU A 59 -5.88 3.50 18.85
CA LEU A 59 -5.44 2.20 19.35
C LEU A 59 -5.11 2.29 20.86
N PRO A 60 -5.19 1.17 21.61
CA PRO A 60 -4.72 1.10 22.98
C PRO A 60 -3.22 1.42 23.10
N LYS A 61 -2.81 2.03 24.21
CA LYS A 61 -1.42 2.46 24.46
C LYS A 61 -0.41 1.31 24.37
N GLU A 62 -0.80 0.13 24.85
CA GLU A 62 0.03 -1.08 24.84
C GLU A 62 0.35 -1.51 23.40
N VAL A 63 -0.68 -1.56 22.54
CA VAL A 63 -0.53 -1.91 21.12
C VAL A 63 0.37 -0.90 20.40
N LEU A 64 0.20 0.40 20.68
CA LEU A 64 1.07 1.45 20.14
C LEU A 64 2.53 1.31 20.59
N GLY A 65 2.78 0.77 21.78
CA GLY A 65 4.11 0.44 22.27
C GLY A 65 4.79 -0.65 21.43
N MET A 66 4.03 -1.67 21.04
CA MET A 66 4.52 -2.81 20.24
C MET A 66 4.77 -2.47 18.76
N LEU A 67 4.12 -1.43 18.23
CA LEU A 67 4.25 -0.99 16.83
C LEU A 67 5.57 -0.23 16.54
N LYS A 68 6.29 0.21 17.57
CA LYS A 68 7.54 0.97 17.39
C LYS A 68 8.69 0.01 17.08
N ALA A 69 9.44 0.30 16.02
CA ALA A 69 10.67 -0.44 15.73
C ALA A 69 11.65 -0.32 16.91
N PRO A 70 12.39 -1.39 17.25
CA PRO A 70 13.43 -1.32 18.28
C PRO A 70 14.49 -0.30 17.86
N GLN A 71 14.86 0.57 18.79
CA GLN A 71 15.94 1.53 18.57
C GLN A 71 17.27 0.76 18.63
N VAL A 72 17.86 0.47 17.47
CA VAL A 72 19.19 -0.13 17.40
C VAL A 72 20.22 1.01 17.42
N SER A 73 20.88 1.21 18.55
CA SER A 73 22.07 2.05 18.61
C SER A 73 23.23 1.30 17.95
N PHE A 74 23.64 1.73 16.76
CA PHE A 74 24.89 1.26 16.15
C PHE A 74 26.05 1.91 16.88
N SER A 75 26.72 1.16 17.76
CA SER A 75 28.02 1.58 18.30
C SER A 75 29.05 1.45 17.17
N GLN A 76 29.53 2.57 16.65
CA GLN A 76 30.70 2.59 15.76
C GLN A 76 31.89 2.03 16.54
N GLN A 77 32.31 0.81 16.23
CA GLN A 77 33.64 0.34 16.57
C GLN A 77 34.62 1.06 15.64
N GLU A 78 35.21 2.12 16.19
CA GLU A 78 36.34 2.84 15.62
C GLU A 78 37.50 1.85 15.49
N SER A 79 37.77 1.39 14.26
CA SER A 79 38.95 0.59 13.95
C SER A 79 40.17 1.49 14.08
N SER A 80 40.88 1.36 15.20
CA SER A 80 42.19 1.95 15.42
C SER A 80 43.17 1.48 14.34
N GLU A 81 43.56 2.39 13.43
CA GLU A 81 44.71 2.18 12.56
C GLU A 81 46.00 2.16 13.40
N PRO A 82 46.88 1.15 13.25
CA PRO A 82 48.21 1.21 13.85
C PRO A 82 49.09 2.19 13.05
N SER A 83 49.51 3.26 13.72
CA SER A 83 50.53 4.20 13.24
C SER A 83 51.86 3.46 13.01
N ALA A 84 52.25 3.27 11.75
CA ALA A 84 53.62 2.91 11.40
C ALA A 84 54.46 4.19 11.28
N SER A 85 55.05 4.61 12.39
CA SER A 85 56.21 5.49 12.41
C SER A 85 57.46 4.62 12.58
N ASP A 86 58.26 4.45 11.52
CA ASP A 86 59.69 4.21 11.68
C ASP A 86 60.49 4.75 10.48
N SER A 87 61.71 5.18 10.77
CA SER A 87 62.53 6.19 10.09
C SER A 87 63.58 5.59 9.17
N GLY A 88 64.15 6.38 8.26
CA GLY A 88 65.33 6.03 7.45
C GLY A 88 65.53 6.90 6.23
#